data_AF-A0A379FSY1-F1
#
_entry.id   AF-A0A379FSY1-F1
#
_cell.length_a   1.000
_cell.length_b   1.000
_cell.length_c   1.000
_cell.angle_alpha   90.00
_cell.angle_beta   90.00
_cell.angle_gamma   90.00
#
_symmetry.space_group_name_H-M   'P 1'
#
loop_
_entity.id
_entity.type
_entity.pdbx_description
1 polymer ?
#
loop_
_entity_poly.entity_id
_entity_poly.type
_entity_poly.pdbx_seq_one_letter_code
_entity_poly.pdbx_strand_id
1 'polypeptide(L)' 'MKKLIYTTILGLISLVSMSAKASFQLETMTVILDAGEERKVFSVKNTSKEPILLSTKVSDLDGSKPMAKR' A
#
# COMPACT_ATOMS: atom_id res chain seq x y z
N MET A 1 5.58 -0.51 -45.11
CA MET A 1 4.23 -0.26 -44.57
C MET A 1 3.95 -0.98 -43.24
N LYS A 2 4.23 -2.28 -43.11
CA LYS A 2 3.97 -3.03 -41.85
C LYS A 2 4.65 -2.44 -40.59
N LYS A 3 5.92 -2.05 -40.67
CA LYS A 3 6.63 -1.41 -39.54
C LYS A 3 5.96 -0.14 -39.04
N LEU A 4 5.45 0.71 -39.95
CA LEU A 4 4.80 1.97 -39.57
C LEU A 4 3.51 1.72 -38.79
N ILE A 5 2.76 0.69 -39.16
CA ILE A 5 1.52 0.26 -38.49
C ILE A 5 1.80 -0.28 -37.08
N TYR A 6 2.87 -1.08 -36.92
CA TYR A 6 3.24 -1.58 -35.59
C TYR A 6 3.66 -0.45 -34.64
N THR A 7 4.38 0.55 -35.14
CA THR A 7 4.80 1.70 -34.31
C THR A 7 3.60 2.55 -33.88
N THR A 8 2.61 2.77 -34.75
CA THR A 8 1.38 3.48 -34.37
C THR A 8 0.53 2.71 -33.39
N ILE A 9 0.40 1.39 -33.56
CA ILE A 9 -0.34 0.54 -32.60
C ILE A 9 0.35 0.55 -31.24
N LEU A 10 1.67 0.44 -31.19
CA LEU A 10 2.43 0.46 -29.94
C LEU A 10 2.32 1.81 -29.22
N GLY A 11 2.34 2.92 -29.96
CA GLY A 11 2.09 4.25 -29.41
C GLY A 11 0.66 4.45 -28.92
N LEU A 12 -0.33 3.81 -29.55
CA LEU A 12 -1.71 3.89 -29.10
C LEU A 12 -1.95 3.09 -27.80
N ILE A 13 -1.29 1.94 -27.66
CA ILE A 13 -1.35 1.10 -26.45
C ILE A 13 -0.75 1.81 -25.23
N SER A 14 0.33 2.59 -25.41
CA SER A 14 0.91 3.35 -24.30
C SER A 14 0.01 4.49 -23.82
N LEU A 15 -0.79 5.08 -24.72
CA LEU A 15 -1.74 6.16 -24.39
C LEU A 15 -2.96 5.68 -23.58
N VAL A 16 -3.38 4.43 -23.74
CA VAL A 16 -4.50 3.84 -22.98
C VAL A 16 -4.07 3.18 -21.67
N SER A 17 -2.78 3.18 -21.36
CA SER A 17 -2.25 2.60 -20.12
C SER A 17 -2.53 3.52 -18.95
N MET A 18 -3.61 3.28 -18.20
CA MET A 18 -3.90 4.00 -16.96
C MET A 18 -3.04 3.45 -15.81
N SER A 19 -2.41 4.34 -15.04
CA SER A 19 -1.64 3.96 -13.86
C SER A 19 -2.57 3.43 -12.76
N ALA A 20 -2.42 2.15 -12.43
CA ALA A 20 -3.06 1.59 -11.24
C ALA A 20 -2.35 2.15 -10.00
N LYS A 21 -3.09 2.88 -9.16
CA LYS A 21 -2.61 3.41 -7.88
C LYS A 21 -3.50 2.91 -6.76
N ALA A 22 -2.90 2.16 -5.84
CA ALA A 22 -3.52 1.87 -4.56
C ALA A 22 -3.19 2.98 -3.57
N SER A 23 -4.19 3.43 -2.82
CA SER A 23 -4.00 4.40 -1.75
C SER A 23 -4.94 4.03 -0.61
N PHE A 24 -4.43 4.12 0.61
CA PHE A 24 -5.20 3.89 1.81
C PHE A 24 -4.71 4.83 2.92
N GLN A 25 -5.55 5.02 3.93
CA GLN A 25 -5.25 5.84 5.09
C GLN A 25 -5.43 5.00 6.36
N LEU A 26 -4.46 5.12 7.27
CA LEU A 26 -4.53 4.59 8.62
C LEU A 26 -5.11 5.67 9.54
N GLU A 27 -5.97 5.27 10.47
CA GLU A 27 -6.53 6.17 11.49
C GLU A 27 -5.46 6.65 12.48
N THR A 28 -4.48 5.78 12.80
CA THR A 28 -3.34 6.11 13.66
C THR A 28 -2.04 5.62 13.03
N MET A 29 -0.94 6.35 13.28
CA MET A 29 0.41 5.92 12.91
C MET A 29 1.00 4.91 13.89
N THR A 30 0.51 4.90 15.13
CA THR A 30 1.02 4.05 16.21
C THR A 30 -0.14 3.36 16.92
N VAL A 31 -0.02 2.05 17.09
CA VAL A 31 -0.94 1.25 17.88
C VAL A 31 -0.27 0.96 19.22
N ILE A 32 -0.87 1.43 20.31
CA ILE A 32 -0.42 1.15 21.68
C ILE A 32 -1.22 -0.04 22.20
N LEU A 33 -0.51 -1.09 22.61
CA LEU A 33 -1.09 -2.28 23.23
C LEU A 33 -1.00 -2.10 24.75
N ASP A 34 -2.14 -2.14 25.43
CA ASP A 34 -2.22 -2.25 26.88
C ASP A 34 -2.22 -3.74 27.26
N ALA A 35 -1.46 -4.13 28.28
CA ALA A 35 -1.41 -5.51 28.76
C ALA A 35 -2.76 -5.98 29.34
N GLY A 36 -3.62 -5.05 29.76
CA GLY A 36 -4.99 -5.35 30.18
C GLY A 36 -5.98 -5.57 29.04
N GLU A 37 -5.62 -5.25 27.80
CA GLU A 37 -6.47 -5.40 26.61
C GLU A 37 -6.00 -6.58 25.75
N GLU A 38 -6.84 -7.58 25.52
CA GLU A 38 -6.47 -8.75 24.71
C GLU A 38 -6.26 -8.42 23.23
N ARG A 39 -6.99 -7.44 22.70
CA ARG A 39 -6.98 -7.09 21.27
C ARG A 39 -7.14 -5.59 21.07
N LYS A 40 -6.37 -5.06 20.12
CA LYS A 40 -6.54 -3.70 19.60
C LYS A 40 -6.97 -3.74 18.15
N VAL A 41 -7.93 -2.89 17.79
CA VAL A 41 -8.40 -2.69 16.42
C VAL A 41 -7.82 -1.38 15.91
N PHE A 42 -7.39 -1.36 14.66
CA PHE A 42 -7.05 -0.15 13.94
C PHE A 42 -7.83 -0.11 12.62
N SER A 43 -8.29 1.08 12.23
CA SER A 43 -9.09 1.25 11.03
C SER A 43 -8.22 1.57 9.81
N VAL A 44 -8.58 0.99 8.67
CA VAL A 44 -7.99 1.29 7.37
C VAL A 44 -9.09 1.75 6.42
N LYS A 45 -8.86 2.90 5.77
CA LYS A 45 -9.77 3.42 4.76
C LYS A 45 -9.13 3.33 3.38
N ASN A 46 -9.79 2.66 2.44
CA ASN A 46 -9.42 2.74 1.03
C ASN A 46 -9.73 4.16 0.52
N THR A 47 -8.71 4.85 0.01
CA THR A 47 -8.83 6.19 -0.58
C THR A 47 -8.69 6.17 -2.11
N SER A 48 -8.42 5.01 -2.68
CA SER A 48 -8.45 4.79 -4.12
C SER A 48 -9.87 4.53 -4.63
N LYS A 49 -10.05 4.70 -5.94
CA LYS A 49 -11.34 4.46 -6.61
C LYS A 49 -11.64 2.97 -6.76
N GLU A 50 -10.60 2.17 -6.91
CA GLU A 50 -10.72 0.74 -7.16
C GLU A 50 -10.61 -0.07 -5.87
N PRO A 51 -11.17 -1.30 -5.82
CA PRO A 51 -10.94 -2.22 -4.72
C PRO A 51 -9.44 -2.54 -4.57
N ILE A 52 -8.97 -2.57 -3.33
CA ILE A 52 -7.57 -2.90 -3.01
C ILE A 52 -7.50 -4.19 -2.19
N LEU A 53 -6.45 -4.97 -2.41
CA LEU A 53 -6.09 -6.09 -1.54
C LEU A 53 -5.16 -5.56 -0.44
N LEU A 54 -5.58 -5.73 0.82
CA LEU A 54 -4.78 -5.37 2.00
C LEU A 54 -4.12 -6.62 2.56
N SER A 55 -2.80 -6.56 2.74
CA SER A 55 -2.02 -7.59 3.42
C SER A 55 -1.29 -6.97 4.60
N THR A 56 -1.45 -7.55 5.79
CA THR A 56 -0.90 -7.04 7.05
C THR A 56 0.11 -8.02 7.61
N LYS A 57 1.22 -7.50 8.14
CA LYS A 57 2.25 -8.29 8.83
C LYS A 57 2.70 -7.56 10.09
N VAL A 58 2.92 -8.33 11.15
CA VAL A 58 3.61 -7.88 12.36
C VAL A 58 5.03 -8.48 12.31
N SER A 59 6.02 -7.68 12.67
CA SER A 59 7.42 -8.11 12.78
C SER A 59 8.00 -7.65 14.10
N ASP A 60 8.78 -8.51 14.73
CA ASP A 60 9.52 -8.16 15.94
C ASP A 60 10.60 -7.13 15.63
N LEU A 61 10.96 -6.35 16.65
CA LEU A 61 12.11 -5.46 16.56
C LEU A 61 13.39 -6.28 16.71
N ASP A 62 14.35 -6.05 15.82
CA ASP A 62 15.70 -6.60 15.99
C ASP A 62 16.25 -6.12 17.34
N GLY A 63 16.50 -7.07 18.26
CA GLY A 63 16.96 -6.79 19.63
C GLY A 63 18.31 -6.06 19.73
N SER A 64 18.97 -5.77 18.60
CA SER A 64 20.19 -4.98 18.48
C SER A 64 19.94 -3.47 18.40
N LYS A 65 18.70 -3.03 18.14
CA LYS A 65 18.35 -1.61 18.07
C LYS A 65 17.62 -1.21 19.35
N PRO A 66 18.19 -0.32 20.19
CA PRO A 66 17.49 0.16 21.37
C PRO A 66 16.20 0.87 20.94
N MET A 67 15.08 0.51 21.57
CA MET A 67 13.86 1.33 21.54
C MET A 67 14.25 2.77 21.85
N ALA A 68 13.73 3.73 21.08
CA ALA A 68 14.01 5.15 21.29
C ALA A 68 13.80 5.48 22.79
N LYS A 69 14.91 5.83 23.47
CA LYS A 69 14.86 6.24 24.88
C LYS A 69 14.16 7.59 24.94
N ARG A 70 13.16 7.67 25.84
CA ARG A 70 12.58 8.95 26.27
C ARG A 70 13.61 9.79 27.02
#